data_AF-A0A0R3UI49-F1
#
_entry.id   AF-A0A0R3UI49-F1
#
_cell.length_a   1.000
_cell.length_b   1.000
_cell.length_c   1.000
_cell.angle_alpha   90.00
_cell.angle_beta   90.00
_cell.angle_gamma   90.00
#
_symmetry.space_group_name_H-M   'P 1'
#
loop_
_entity.id
_entity.type
_entity.pdbx_description
1 polymer ?
#
loop_
_entity_poly.entity_id
_entity_poly.type
_entity_poly.pdbx_seq_one_letter_code
_entity_poly.pdbx_strand_id
1 'polypeptide(L)'
;MCEVINLVNSRLDRDLFFTIILENDLSYNHYLHFLNDTDQTSEADALMRTDLSSAPSLAPMKESVIQAAELLRFQLNIRSEWSAFLENSASSSVKSILNELDGPIVGQNLANTILACTLMDKKVSKGSRAEHLKTAHNMSDEHFRWLVLEPLVLQGQWMEIDQLLLEKKWLSRKPTPSLPIDRLILFFHSMKAPKEVKQRFLQYMPGSESLTDLVVRLGLFDLGLEYFIRRKDVSGLRNLLSRTPSSREEFKIGQTYLSKPTNQWTEYVASN
;
A
#
# COMPACT_ATOMS: atom_id res chain seq x y z
N MET A 1 10.05 -40.25 38.25
CA MET A 1 10.53 -39.16 37.38
C MET A 1 10.17 -37.79 37.96
N CYS A 2 8.91 -37.54 38.33
CA CYS A 2 8.50 -36.26 38.96
C CYS A 2 9.26 -35.93 40.26
N GLU A 3 9.62 -36.90 41.10
CA GLU A 3 10.42 -36.65 42.31
C GLU A 3 11.83 -36.13 42.00
N VAL A 4 12.46 -36.63 40.92
CA VAL A 4 13.78 -36.17 40.47
C VAL A 4 13.67 -34.77 39.88
N ILE A 5 12.64 -34.52 39.06
CA ILE A 5 12.36 -33.21 38.48
C ILE A 5 12.13 -32.16 39.57
N ASN A 6 11.33 -32.48 40.60
CA ASN A 6 11.05 -31.56 41.71
C ASN A 6 12.27 -31.34 42.62
N LEU A 7 13.09 -32.37 42.83
CA LEU A 7 14.34 -32.24 43.58
C LEU A 7 15.32 -31.30 42.85
N VAL A 8 15.43 -31.43 41.52
CA VAL A 8 16.27 -30.56 40.70
C VAL A 8 15.72 -29.13 40.67
N ASN A 9 14.41 -28.95 40.54
CA ASN A 9 13.74 -27.64 40.61
C ASN A 9 14.08 -26.90 41.92
N SER A 10 14.05 -27.61 43.06
CA SER A 10 14.33 -27.03 44.38
C SER A 10 15.79 -26.57 44.58
N ARG A 11 16.70 -26.93 43.66
CA ARG A 11 18.15 -26.73 43.79
C ARG A 11 18.75 -25.83 42.72
N LEU A 12 18.02 -25.55 41.66
CA LEU A 12 18.48 -24.74 40.55
C LEU A 12 17.76 -23.41 40.52
N ASP A 13 18.41 -22.40 39.94
CA ASP A 13 17.72 -21.20 39.50
C ASP A 13 16.66 -21.56 38.44
N ARG A 14 15.54 -20.86 38.46
CA ARG A 14 14.37 -21.18 37.63
C ARG A 14 14.70 -21.18 36.14
N ASP A 15 15.49 -20.22 35.67
CA ASP A 15 15.79 -20.09 34.25
C ASP A 15 16.76 -21.19 33.79
N LEU A 16 17.71 -21.57 34.66
CA LEU A 16 18.61 -22.69 34.42
C LEU A 16 17.87 -24.03 34.42
N PHE A 17 16.93 -24.22 35.34
CA PHE A 17 16.08 -25.40 35.41
C PHE A 17 15.20 -25.56 34.16
N PHE A 18 14.55 -24.49 33.72
CA PHE A 18 13.76 -24.51 32.49
C PHE A 18 14.62 -24.82 31.27
N THR A 19 15.82 -24.24 31.17
CA THR A 19 16.75 -24.54 30.07
C THR A 19 17.10 -26.03 30.01
N ILE A 20 17.44 -26.64 31.16
CA ILE A 20 17.78 -28.07 31.25
C ILE A 20 16.60 -28.97 30.90
N ILE A 21 15.38 -28.62 31.32
CA ILE A 21 14.19 -29.39 31.01
C ILE A 21 13.84 -29.32 29.52
N LEU A 22 14.04 -28.16 28.88
CA LEU A 22 13.77 -27.95 27.46
C LEU A 22 14.73 -28.72 26.54
N GLU A 23 15.91 -29.11 27.04
CA GLU A 23 16.84 -29.99 26.30
C GLU A 23 16.36 -31.45 26.23
N ASN A 24 15.29 -31.82 26.94
CA ASN A 24 14.80 -33.19 27.00
C ASN A 24 13.27 -33.25 26.92
N ASP A 25 12.73 -33.60 25.75
CA ASP A 25 11.29 -33.67 25.47
C ASP A 25 10.50 -34.49 26.49
N LEU A 26 11.07 -35.59 26.99
CA LEU A 26 10.41 -36.43 27.99
C LEU A 26 10.27 -35.69 29.32
N SER A 27 11.34 -35.06 29.79
CA SER A 27 11.35 -34.25 31.03
C SER A 27 10.41 -33.05 30.92
N TYR A 28 10.41 -32.37 29.76
CA TYR A 28 9.49 -31.26 29.48
C TYR A 28 8.03 -31.70 29.57
N ASN A 29 7.64 -32.74 28.83
CA ASN A 29 6.24 -33.20 28.82
C ASN A 29 5.79 -33.68 30.20
N HIS A 30 6.65 -34.41 30.93
CA HIS A 30 6.34 -34.85 32.29
C HIS A 30 6.20 -33.68 33.27
N TYR A 31 7.04 -32.65 33.15
CA TYR A 31 6.96 -31.48 34.02
C TYR A 31 5.75 -30.61 33.68
N LEU A 32 5.49 -30.35 32.40
CA LEU A 32 4.29 -29.61 31.96
C LEU A 32 2.99 -30.31 32.39
N HIS A 33 2.93 -31.64 32.27
CA HIS A 33 1.79 -32.42 32.76
C HIS A 33 1.62 -32.29 34.27
N PHE A 34 2.72 -32.36 35.04
CA PHE A 34 2.69 -32.13 36.49
C PHE A 34 2.18 -30.72 36.83
N LEU A 35 2.63 -29.68 36.14
CA LEU A 35 2.18 -28.31 36.36
C LEU A 35 0.68 -28.15 36.08
N ASN A 36 0.17 -28.77 35.02
CA ASN A 36 -1.24 -28.75 34.68
C ASN A 36 -2.09 -29.54 35.69
N ASP A 37 -1.66 -30.73 36.11
CA ASP A 37 -2.36 -31.56 37.10
C ASP A 37 -2.43 -30.93 38.49
N THR A 38 -1.50 -30.02 38.79
CA THR A 38 -1.39 -29.34 40.09
C THR A 38 -1.89 -27.89 40.06
N ASP A 39 -2.54 -27.48 38.97
CA ASP A 39 -3.05 -26.12 38.74
C ASP A 39 -1.97 -25.02 38.89
N GLN A 40 -0.69 -25.35 38.66
CA GLN A 40 0.44 -24.42 38.68
C GLN A 40 0.55 -23.62 37.37
N THR A 41 -0.56 -22.97 36.99
CA THR A 41 -0.75 -22.28 35.72
C THR A 41 0.27 -21.17 35.46
N SER A 42 0.71 -20.41 36.48
CA SER A 42 1.74 -19.38 36.29
C SER A 42 3.11 -19.97 35.92
N GLU A 43 3.41 -21.15 36.46
CA GLU A 43 4.69 -21.83 36.24
C GLU A 43 4.68 -22.54 34.88
N ALA A 44 3.54 -23.12 34.49
CA ALA A 44 3.32 -23.66 33.14
C ALA A 44 3.47 -22.55 32.09
N ASP A 45 2.85 -21.39 32.32
CA ASP A 45 3.00 -20.20 31.47
C ASP A 45 4.46 -19.75 31.37
N ALA A 46 5.20 -19.77 32.49
CA ALA A 46 6.61 -19.38 32.50
C ALA A 46 7.47 -20.36 31.70
N LEU A 47 7.28 -21.68 31.88
CA LEU A 47 7.97 -22.73 31.13
C LEU A 47 7.69 -22.64 29.63
N MET A 48 6.42 -22.48 29.25
CA MET A 48 6.01 -22.33 27.84
C MET A 48 6.57 -21.05 27.21
N ARG A 49 6.65 -19.94 27.96
CA ARG A 49 7.30 -18.71 27.49
C ARG A 49 8.79 -18.92 27.25
N THR A 50 9.46 -19.68 28.12
CA THR A 50 10.87 -20.03 27.94
C THR A 50 11.06 -20.91 26.72
N ASP A 51 10.25 -21.95 26.54
CA ASP A 51 10.22 -22.82 25.35
C ASP A 51 10.07 -22.02 24.04
N LEU A 52 9.05 -21.16 24.00
CA LEU A 52 8.79 -20.25 22.87
C LEU A 52 9.95 -19.26 22.61
N SER A 53 10.71 -18.91 23.64
CA SER A 53 11.87 -18.02 23.51
C SER A 53 13.15 -18.77 23.10
N SER A 54 13.26 -20.05 23.45
CA SER A 54 14.41 -20.90 23.14
C SER A 54 14.30 -21.61 21.79
N ALA A 55 13.10 -21.72 21.22
CA ALA A 55 12.86 -22.38 19.93
C ALA A 55 12.95 -21.38 18.75
N PRO A 56 14.06 -21.33 17.99
CA PRO A 56 14.22 -20.36 16.90
C PRO A 56 13.22 -20.59 15.76
N SER A 57 12.74 -21.84 15.61
CA SER A 57 11.70 -22.23 14.64
C SER A 57 10.33 -21.60 14.94
N LEU A 58 10.06 -21.22 16.19
CA LEU A 58 8.80 -20.61 16.62
C LEU A 58 8.85 -19.07 16.62
N ALA A 59 10.02 -18.47 16.41
CA ALA A 59 10.18 -17.02 16.36
C ALA A 59 9.26 -16.34 15.32
N PRO A 60 9.09 -16.85 14.08
CA PRO A 60 8.17 -16.26 13.10
C PRO A 60 6.70 -16.33 13.54
N MET A 61 6.33 -17.42 14.23
CA MET A 61 4.96 -17.59 14.75
C MET A 61 4.69 -16.63 15.90
N LYS A 62 5.64 -16.47 16.83
CA LYS A 62 5.58 -15.49 17.91
C LYS A 62 5.43 -14.07 17.37
N GLU A 63 6.24 -13.70 16.39
CA GLU A 63 6.16 -12.38 15.73
C GLU A 63 4.79 -12.18 15.08
N SER A 64 4.28 -13.19 14.36
CA SER A 64 2.96 -13.14 13.72
C SER A 64 1.83 -12.94 14.73
N VAL A 65 1.89 -13.63 15.88
CA VAL A 65 0.89 -13.48 16.96
C VAL A 65 0.95 -12.10 17.60
N ILE A 66 2.17 -11.57 17.85
CA ILE A 66 2.35 -10.22 18.38
C ILE A 66 1.75 -9.19 17.42
N GLN A 67 2.09 -9.26 16.13
CA GLN A 67 1.53 -8.37 15.12
C GLN A 67 0.01 -8.48 15.03
N ALA A 68 -0.55 -9.70 15.05
CA ALA A 68 -2.00 -9.88 15.05
C ALA A 68 -2.67 -9.25 16.29
N ALA A 69 -2.07 -9.41 17.47
CA ALA A 69 -2.57 -8.82 18.71
C ALA A 69 -2.50 -7.28 18.70
N GLU A 70 -1.42 -6.71 18.17
CA GLU A 70 -1.28 -5.26 18.00
C GLU A 70 -2.30 -4.68 17.03
N LEU A 71 -2.51 -5.34 15.89
CA LEU A 71 -3.54 -4.96 14.93
C LEU A 71 -4.94 -5.00 15.53
N LEU A 72 -5.27 -6.07 16.27
CA LEU A 72 -6.56 -6.18 16.97
C LEU A 72 -6.76 -5.07 18.00
N ARG A 73 -5.73 -4.75 18.79
CA ARG A 73 -5.77 -3.63 19.75
C ARG A 73 -6.01 -2.30 19.03
N PHE A 74 -5.32 -2.08 17.91
CA PHE A 74 -5.53 -0.89 17.10
C PHE A 74 -6.97 -0.81 16.56
N GLN A 75 -7.50 -1.90 15.99
CA GLN A 75 -8.87 -1.98 15.49
C GLN A 75 -9.91 -1.72 16.57
N LEU A 76 -9.70 -2.25 17.78
CA LEU A 76 -10.57 -2.01 18.93
C LEU A 76 -10.62 -0.53 19.30
N ASN A 77 -9.52 0.20 19.16
CA ASN A 77 -9.47 1.64 19.44
C ASN A 77 -10.25 2.47 18.41
N ILE A 78 -10.26 2.06 17.13
CA ILE A 78 -10.91 2.83 16.05
C ILE A 78 -12.34 2.36 15.72
N ARG A 79 -12.84 1.29 16.35
CA ARG A 79 -14.11 0.63 15.97
C ARG A 79 -15.33 1.55 15.97
N SER A 80 -15.42 2.48 16.92
CA SER A 80 -16.56 3.41 17.03
C SER A 80 -16.50 4.47 15.94
N GLU A 81 -15.31 4.96 15.61
CA GLU A 81 -15.09 5.91 14.51
C GLU A 81 -15.42 5.26 13.16
N TRP A 82 -15.00 4.01 12.97
CA TRP A 82 -15.33 3.24 11.75
C TRP A 82 -16.84 3.04 11.59
N SER A 83 -17.52 2.66 12.67
CA SER A 83 -18.98 2.47 12.65
C SER A 83 -19.70 3.78 12.29
N ALA A 84 -19.30 4.89 12.91
CA ALA A 84 -19.84 6.20 12.59
C ALA A 84 -19.53 6.64 11.15
N PHE A 85 -18.35 6.29 10.62
CA PHE A 85 -17.99 6.57 9.23
C PHE A 85 -18.87 5.81 8.24
N LEU A 86 -19.18 4.53 8.51
CA LEU A 86 -20.06 3.73 7.66
C LEU A 86 -21.49 4.29 7.62
N GLU A 87 -22.03 4.71 8.77
CA GLU A 87 -23.37 5.31 8.85
C GLU A 87 -23.48 6.62 8.07
N ASN A 88 -22.41 7.41 8.02
CA ASN A 88 -22.40 8.74 7.41
C ASN A 88 -21.84 8.77 5.97
N SER A 89 -21.30 7.66 5.46
CA SER A 89 -20.69 7.61 4.13
C SER A 89 -21.73 7.62 3.01
N ALA A 90 -22.11 8.82 2.58
CA ALA A 90 -23.08 9.05 1.50
C ALA A 90 -22.49 8.94 0.07
N SER A 91 -21.17 8.82 -0.08
CA SER A 91 -20.50 8.86 -1.40
C SER A 91 -20.70 7.57 -2.19
N SER A 92 -21.38 7.65 -3.35
CA SER A 92 -21.56 6.53 -4.28
C SER A 92 -20.23 5.96 -4.79
N SER A 93 -19.19 6.80 -4.90
CA SER A 93 -17.89 6.41 -5.44
C SER A 93 -17.10 5.50 -4.50
N VAL A 94 -17.32 5.63 -3.18
CA VAL A 94 -16.58 4.87 -2.17
C VAL A 94 -17.31 3.54 -1.84
N LYS A 95 -18.56 3.38 -2.25
CA LYS A 95 -19.37 2.18 -1.99
C LYS A 95 -18.75 0.88 -2.53
N SER A 96 -18.01 0.93 -3.64
CA SER A 96 -17.36 -0.29 -4.18
C SER A 96 -16.35 -0.86 -3.20
N ILE A 97 -15.45 -0.02 -2.65
CA ILE A 97 -14.48 -0.44 -1.63
C ILE A 97 -15.19 -0.81 -0.33
N LEU A 98 -16.24 -0.07 0.05
CA LEU A 98 -16.97 -0.38 1.28
C LEU A 98 -17.69 -1.72 1.23
N ASN A 99 -18.13 -2.18 0.05
CA ASN A 99 -18.73 -3.51 -0.07
C ASN A 99 -17.72 -4.63 0.23
N GLU A 100 -16.43 -4.41 -0.02
CA GLU A 100 -15.36 -5.36 0.32
C GLU A 100 -14.95 -5.27 1.81
N LEU A 101 -15.14 -4.08 2.40
CA LEU A 101 -14.82 -3.79 3.80
C LEU A 101 -16.05 -3.84 4.73
N ASP A 102 -17.20 -4.30 4.23
CA ASP A 102 -18.47 -4.16 4.94
C ASP A 102 -18.43 -4.92 6.28
N GLY A 103 -19.02 -4.28 7.31
CA GLY A 103 -19.07 -4.80 8.66
C GLY A 103 -17.93 -4.34 9.60
N PRO A 104 -17.67 -5.10 10.67
CA PRO A 104 -16.79 -4.67 11.75
C PRO A 104 -15.33 -4.60 11.30
N ILE A 105 -14.63 -3.55 11.74
CA ILE A 105 -13.18 -3.38 11.51
C ILE A 105 -12.34 -4.38 12.31
N VAL A 106 -12.88 -4.88 13.42
CA VAL A 106 -12.18 -5.84 14.30
C VAL A 106 -12.13 -7.20 13.62
N GLY A 107 -10.92 -7.76 13.50
CA GLY A 107 -10.66 -9.03 12.81
C GLY A 107 -10.37 -8.89 11.31
N GLN A 108 -10.44 -7.67 10.75
CA GLN A 108 -9.98 -7.41 9.40
C GLN A 108 -8.46 -7.62 9.29
N ASN A 109 -7.98 -7.94 8.09
CA ASN A 109 -6.54 -8.02 7.85
C ASN A 109 -5.90 -6.60 7.85
N LEU A 110 -4.57 -6.54 7.87
CA LEU A 110 -3.82 -5.28 7.89
C LEU A 110 -4.17 -4.37 6.70
N ALA A 111 -4.27 -4.94 5.49
CA ALA A 111 -4.53 -4.17 4.28
C ALA A 111 -5.91 -3.49 4.32
N ASN A 112 -6.94 -4.25 4.70
CA ASN A 112 -8.30 -3.74 4.89
C ASN A 112 -8.37 -2.67 5.99
N THR A 113 -7.59 -2.86 7.06
CA THR A 113 -7.50 -1.86 8.14
C THR A 113 -6.84 -0.56 7.65
N ILE A 114 -5.77 -0.66 6.85
CA ILE A 114 -5.12 0.51 6.22
C ILE A 114 -6.07 1.22 5.25
N LEU A 115 -6.84 0.47 4.44
CA LEU A 115 -7.86 1.05 3.56
C LEU A 115 -8.94 1.80 4.35
N ALA A 116 -9.47 1.20 5.41
CA ALA A 116 -10.44 1.84 6.29
C ALA A 116 -9.89 3.13 6.91
N CYS A 117 -8.66 3.09 7.43
CA CYS A 117 -7.96 4.28 7.95
C CYS A 117 -7.80 5.36 6.88
N THR A 118 -7.41 4.98 5.66
CA THR A 118 -7.26 5.91 4.53
C THR A 118 -8.60 6.57 4.18
N LEU A 119 -9.68 5.79 4.16
CA LEU A 119 -11.02 6.30 3.88
C LEU A 119 -11.50 7.29 4.94
N MET A 120 -11.28 6.99 6.22
CA MET A 120 -11.67 7.86 7.33
C MET A 120 -10.82 9.14 7.39
N ASP A 121 -9.49 9.01 7.27
CA ASP A 121 -8.55 10.13 7.42
C ASP A 121 -8.46 11.00 6.15
N LYS A 122 -8.75 10.42 4.98
CA LYS A 122 -8.50 11.03 3.66
C LYS A 122 -7.04 11.47 3.47
N LYS A 123 -6.12 10.81 4.19
CA LYS A 123 -4.70 11.18 4.32
C LYS A 123 -3.86 9.93 4.61
N VAL A 124 -2.65 9.88 4.06
CA VAL A 124 -1.70 8.76 4.21
C VAL A 124 -0.27 9.21 4.52
N SER A 125 -0.02 10.50 4.59
CA SER A 125 1.25 11.10 4.96
C SER A 125 1.54 10.93 6.47
N LYS A 126 2.74 11.34 6.87
CA LYS A 126 3.28 11.17 8.22
C LYS A 126 2.29 11.56 9.31
N GLY A 127 2.10 10.66 10.28
CA GLY A 127 1.18 10.84 11.40
C GLY A 127 -0.28 10.46 11.10
N SER A 128 -0.60 9.98 9.90
CA SER A 128 -1.88 9.33 9.63
C SER A 128 -1.94 7.93 10.26
N ARG A 129 -3.15 7.42 10.48
CA ARG A 129 -3.34 6.05 10.98
C ARG A 129 -2.81 5.00 10.01
N ALA A 130 -2.99 5.23 8.71
CA ALA A 130 -2.47 4.37 7.65
C ALA A 130 -0.94 4.28 7.69
N GLU A 131 -0.25 5.41 7.85
CA GLU A 131 1.22 5.45 7.96
C GLU A 131 1.71 4.79 9.25
N HIS A 132 1.02 4.97 10.37
CA HIS A 132 1.35 4.30 11.62
C HIS A 132 1.29 2.77 11.47
N LEU A 133 0.20 2.23 10.89
CA LEU A 133 0.04 0.80 10.65
C LEU A 133 1.10 0.25 9.69
N LYS A 134 1.40 0.99 8.61
CA LYS A 134 2.47 0.63 7.68
C LYS A 134 3.80 0.46 8.41
N THR A 135 4.16 1.42 9.25
CA THR A 135 5.42 1.42 10.01
C THR A 135 5.44 0.33 11.08
N ALA A 136 4.36 0.16 11.84
CA ALA A 136 4.26 -0.86 12.88
C ALA A 136 4.40 -2.29 12.34
N HIS A 137 3.87 -2.55 11.14
CA HIS A 137 3.87 -3.87 10.52
C HIS A 137 4.93 -4.06 9.42
N ASN A 138 5.90 -3.15 9.31
CA ASN A 138 6.98 -3.22 8.33
C ASN A 138 6.51 -3.42 6.87
N MET A 139 5.39 -2.79 6.49
CA MET A 139 4.89 -2.85 5.11
C MET A 139 5.79 -2.05 4.17
N SER A 140 6.16 -2.64 3.03
CA SER A 140 6.99 -1.98 2.03
C SER A 140 6.31 -0.72 1.46
N ASP A 141 7.11 0.29 1.14
CA ASP A 141 6.58 1.54 0.59
C ASP A 141 5.82 1.34 -0.72
N GLU A 142 6.28 0.42 -1.58
CA GLU A 142 5.61 0.12 -2.84
C GLU A 142 4.23 -0.50 -2.62
N HIS A 143 4.11 -1.52 -1.74
CA HIS A 143 2.83 -2.14 -1.43
C HIS A 143 1.87 -1.14 -0.78
N PHE A 144 2.37 -0.33 0.15
CA PHE A 144 1.57 0.70 0.80
C PHE A 144 1.01 1.71 -0.21
N ARG A 145 1.84 2.22 -1.12
CA ARG A 145 1.41 3.19 -2.13
C ARG A 145 0.33 2.64 -3.05
N TRP A 146 0.47 1.39 -3.51
CA TRP A 146 -0.56 0.76 -4.33
C TRP A 146 -1.85 0.53 -3.55
N LEU A 147 -1.74 0.06 -2.31
CA LEU A 147 -2.88 -0.20 -1.45
C LEU A 147 -3.74 1.05 -1.23
N VAL A 148 -3.13 2.18 -0.92
CA VAL A 148 -3.88 3.40 -0.57
C VAL A 148 -4.29 4.26 -1.77
N LEU A 149 -3.87 3.91 -2.99
CA LEU A 149 -4.08 4.76 -4.15
C LEU A 149 -5.55 4.83 -4.56
N GLU A 150 -6.25 3.69 -4.56
CA GLU A 150 -7.66 3.62 -4.94
C GLU A 150 -8.58 4.47 -4.07
N PRO A 151 -8.57 4.36 -2.73
CA PRO A 151 -9.43 5.19 -1.89
C PRO A 151 -9.13 6.69 -2.05
N LEU A 152 -7.86 7.07 -2.20
CA LEU A 152 -7.49 8.47 -2.44
C LEU A 152 -8.02 9.00 -3.78
N VAL A 153 -7.98 8.18 -4.84
CA VAL A 153 -8.51 8.53 -6.16
C VAL A 153 -10.03 8.71 -6.11
N LEU A 154 -10.75 7.77 -5.49
CA LEU A 154 -12.21 7.83 -5.34
C LEU A 154 -12.68 9.02 -4.49
N GLN A 155 -11.83 9.46 -3.55
CA GLN A 155 -12.09 10.63 -2.71
C GLN A 155 -11.53 11.94 -3.27
N GLY A 156 -10.93 11.91 -4.48
CA GLY A 156 -10.37 13.09 -5.14
C GLY A 156 -9.21 13.74 -4.38
N GLN A 157 -8.48 13.00 -3.56
CA GLN A 157 -7.37 13.50 -2.74
C GLN A 157 -6.08 13.67 -3.56
N TRP A 158 -6.15 14.46 -4.62
CA TRP A 158 -5.06 14.59 -5.60
C TRP A 158 -3.77 15.17 -5.04
N MET A 159 -3.87 16.06 -4.05
CA MET A 159 -2.71 16.63 -3.37
C MET A 159 -1.98 15.58 -2.53
N GLU A 160 -2.73 14.68 -1.89
CA GLU A 160 -2.15 13.57 -1.12
C GLU A 160 -1.51 12.55 -2.06
N ILE A 161 -2.14 12.25 -3.19
CA ILE A 161 -1.58 11.38 -4.23
C ILE A 161 -0.25 11.95 -4.77
N ASP A 162 -0.17 13.26 -5.01
CA ASP A 162 1.08 13.88 -5.44
C ASP A 162 2.19 13.71 -4.39
N GLN A 163 1.89 13.94 -3.11
CA GLN A 163 2.88 13.76 -2.05
C GLN A 163 3.30 12.29 -1.88
N LEU A 164 2.36 11.37 -2.05
CA LEU A 164 2.58 9.93 -1.94
C LEU A 164 3.46 9.41 -3.09
N LEU A 165 3.25 9.92 -4.30
CA LEU A 165 3.83 9.39 -5.53
C LEU A 165 5.04 10.17 -6.05
N LEU A 166 5.25 11.43 -5.65
CA LEU A 166 6.31 12.27 -6.17
C LEU A 166 7.39 12.51 -5.10
N GLU A 167 8.48 11.78 -5.20
CA GLU A 167 9.62 11.91 -4.30
C GLU A 167 10.50 13.10 -4.71
N LYS A 168 10.77 13.98 -3.74
CA LYS A 168 11.81 15.01 -3.89
C LYS A 168 13.17 14.42 -3.55
N LYS A 169 13.93 14.01 -4.56
CA LYS A 169 15.34 13.66 -4.37
C LYS A 169 16.14 14.92 -4.09
N TRP A 170 16.95 14.91 -3.04
CA TRP A 170 17.72 16.07 -2.57
C TRP A 170 18.62 16.73 -3.65
N LEU A 171 19.03 15.98 -4.69
CA LEU A 171 19.83 16.48 -5.81
C LEU A 171 19.04 16.77 -7.10
N SER A 172 17.75 16.40 -7.17
CA SER A 172 16.95 16.59 -8.39
C SER A 172 16.02 17.78 -8.24
N ARG A 173 16.06 18.70 -9.22
CA ARG A 173 15.08 19.79 -9.33
C ARG A 173 13.68 19.27 -9.71
N LYS A 174 13.59 18.09 -10.32
CA LYS A 174 12.33 17.48 -10.72
C LYS A 174 11.98 16.33 -9.79
N PRO A 175 10.75 16.30 -9.25
CA PRO A 175 10.26 15.14 -8.52
C PRO A 175 10.37 13.88 -9.37
N THR A 176 10.70 12.76 -8.75
CA THR A 176 10.70 11.46 -9.41
C THR A 176 9.51 10.65 -8.95
N PRO A 177 8.78 10.00 -9.87
CA PRO A 177 7.71 9.09 -9.49
C PRO A 177 8.24 7.93 -8.67
N SER A 178 7.53 7.57 -7.60
CA SER A 178 7.87 6.44 -6.73
C SER A 178 7.29 5.11 -7.21
N LEU A 179 6.44 5.13 -8.25
CA LEU A 179 5.85 3.96 -8.90
C LEU A 179 6.02 4.05 -10.43
N PRO A 180 5.97 2.92 -11.16
CA PRO A 180 6.04 2.92 -12.62
C PRO A 180 4.92 3.78 -13.24
N ILE A 181 5.31 4.81 -14.01
CA ILE A 181 4.36 5.80 -14.56
C ILE A 181 3.37 5.18 -15.53
N ASP A 182 3.80 4.23 -16.35
CA ASP A 182 2.95 3.50 -17.26
C ASP A 182 1.79 2.81 -16.52
N ARG A 183 2.11 2.10 -15.41
CA ARG A 183 1.11 1.45 -14.56
C ARG A 183 0.20 2.45 -13.86
N LEU A 184 0.75 3.57 -13.39
CA LEU A 184 -0.04 4.64 -12.77
C LEU A 184 -1.05 5.26 -13.75
N ILE A 185 -0.66 5.51 -14.99
CA ILE A 185 -1.56 6.06 -16.01
C ILE A 185 -2.64 5.05 -16.38
N LEU A 186 -2.29 3.76 -16.51
CA LEU A 186 -3.28 2.69 -16.71
C LEU A 186 -4.31 2.67 -15.57
N PHE A 187 -3.84 2.75 -14.33
CA PHE A 187 -4.69 2.79 -13.14
C PHE A 187 -5.58 4.04 -13.10
N PHE A 188 -5.02 5.23 -13.31
CA PHE A 188 -5.82 6.47 -13.35
C PHE A 188 -6.83 6.47 -14.50
N HIS A 189 -6.50 5.85 -15.62
CA HIS A 189 -7.43 5.69 -16.73
C HIS A 189 -8.58 4.75 -16.38
N SER A 190 -8.31 3.58 -15.76
CA SER A 190 -9.36 2.63 -15.35
C SER A 190 -10.28 3.22 -14.28
N MET A 191 -9.74 4.05 -13.38
CA MET A 191 -10.49 4.76 -12.35
C MET A 191 -11.21 6.02 -12.86
N LYS A 192 -11.15 6.30 -14.17
CA LYS A 192 -11.73 7.50 -14.80
C LYS A 192 -11.27 8.80 -14.12
N ALA A 193 -10.01 8.85 -13.68
CA ALA A 193 -9.45 10.04 -13.06
C ALA A 193 -9.50 11.24 -14.03
N PRO A 194 -9.57 12.48 -13.51
CA PRO A 194 -9.60 13.69 -14.31
C PRO A 194 -8.45 13.76 -15.31
N LYS A 195 -8.69 14.45 -16.43
CA LYS A 195 -7.72 14.57 -17.52
C LYS A 195 -6.42 15.22 -17.02
N GLU A 196 -6.55 16.24 -16.18
CA GLU A 196 -5.45 17.03 -15.61
C GLU A 196 -4.52 16.15 -14.77
N VAL A 197 -5.06 15.16 -14.06
CA VAL A 197 -4.27 14.21 -13.27
C VAL A 197 -3.42 13.34 -14.20
N LYS A 198 -4.04 12.73 -15.22
CA LYS A 198 -3.31 11.90 -16.20
C LYS A 198 -2.24 12.72 -16.92
N GLN A 199 -2.58 13.94 -17.35
CA GLN A 199 -1.66 14.86 -17.98
C GLN A 199 -0.44 15.17 -17.09
N ARG A 200 -0.66 15.47 -15.81
CA ARG A 200 0.39 15.76 -14.84
C ARG A 200 1.34 14.57 -14.66
N PHE A 201 0.86 13.33 -14.68
CA PHE A 201 1.73 12.16 -14.53
C PHE A 201 2.41 11.74 -15.84
N LEU A 202 1.79 11.99 -17.01
CA LEU A 202 2.40 11.71 -18.31
C LEU A 202 3.71 12.48 -18.53
N GLN A 203 3.88 13.65 -17.89
CA GLN A 203 5.12 14.43 -17.98
C GLN A 203 6.37 13.67 -17.51
N TYR A 204 6.19 12.61 -16.73
CA TYR A 204 7.26 11.79 -16.18
C TYR A 204 7.56 10.52 -16.99
N MET A 205 6.92 10.33 -18.15
CA MET A 205 7.25 9.22 -19.05
C MET A 205 8.71 9.32 -19.52
N PRO A 206 9.45 8.19 -19.56
CA PRO A 206 10.90 8.18 -19.82
C PRO A 206 11.27 8.54 -21.27
N GLY A 207 10.37 8.31 -22.24
CA GLY A 207 10.64 8.57 -23.65
C GLY A 207 9.38 8.69 -24.51
N SER A 208 9.56 9.30 -25.70
CA SER A 208 8.47 9.59 -26.65
C SER A 208 7.81 8.33 -27.22
N GLU A 209 8.57 7.24 -27.41
CA GLU A 209 8.04 5.96 -27.91
C GLU A 209 7.09 5.31 -26.90
N SER A 210 7.55 5.10 -25.65
CA SER A 210 6.72 4.53 -24.58
C SER A 210 5.48 5.37 -24.30
N LEU A 211 5.57 6.70 -24.39
CA LEU A 211 4.41 7.59 -24.28
C LEU A 211 3.44 7.38 -25.44
N THR A 212 3.94 7.28 -26.67
CA THR A 212 3.10 7.05 -27.85
C THR A 212 2.37 5.72 -27.74
N ASP A 213 3.07 4.65 -27.34
CA ASP A 213 2.45 3.34 -27.12
C ASP A 213 1.31 3.39 -26.10
N LEU A 214 1.55 4.05 -24.97
CA LEU A 214 0.56 4.17 -23.89
C LEU A 214 -0.64 5.00 -24.33
N VAL A 215 -0.40 6.15 -24.98
CA VAL A 215 -1.46 7.04 -25.47
C VAL A 215 -2.33 6.36 -26.51
N VAL A 216 -1.71 5.68 -27.49
CA VAL A 216 -2.44 4.95 -28.54
C VAL A 216 -3.27 3.82 -27.93
N ARG A 217 -2.67 3.04 -27.00
CA ARG A 217 -3.35 1.92 -26.33
C ARG A 217 -4.59 2.38 -25.55
N LEU A 218 -4.52 3.53 -24.90
CA LEU A 218 -5.61 4.07 -24.06
C LEU A 218 -6.53 5.06 -24.79
N GLY A 219 -6.26 5.33 -26.07
CA GLY A 219 -7.02 6.29 -26.85
C GLY A 219 -6.90 7.76 -26.38
N LEU A 220 -5.83 8.10 -25.65
CA LEU A 220 -5.57 9.41 -25.03
C LEU A 220 -4.87 10.39 -26.00
N PHE A 221 -5.28 10.39 -27.26
CA PHE A 221 -4.56 11.08 -28.34
C PHE A 221 -4.44 12.59 -28.10
N ASP A 222 -5.46 13.20 -27.50
CA ASP A 222 -5.48 14.60 -27.10
C ASP A 222 -4.35 14.93 -26.12
N LEU A 223 -4.12 14.09 -25.11
CA LEU A 223 -3.03 14.23 -24.14
C LEU A 223 -1.66 14.01 -24.80
N GLY A 224 -1.57 13.08 -25.76
CA GLY A 224 -0.35 12.87 -26.54
C GLY A 224 0.01 14.08 -27.39
N LEU A 225 -0.97 14.68 -28.07
CA LEU A 225 -0.78 15.93 -28.84
C LEU A 225 -0.29 17.05 -27.95
N GLU A 226 -0.99 17.32 -26.85
CA GLU A 226 -0.66 18.36 -25.90
C GLU A 226 0.78 18.20 -25.38
N TYR A 227 1.17 16.96 -25.04
CA TYR A 227 2.53 16.65 -24.61
C TYR A 227 3.58 16.98 -25.67
N PHE A 228 3.45 16.46 -26.90
CA PHE A 228 4.48 16.63 -27.93
C PHE A 228 4.54 18.06 -28.47
N ILE A 229 3.40 18.74 -28.59
CA ILE A 229 3.33 20.14 -29.02
C ILE A 229 4.02 21.03 -27.98
N ARG A 230 3.68 20.87 -26.69
CA ARG A 230 4.28 21.65 -25.60
C ARG A 230 5.80 21.45 -25.52
N ARG A 231 6.27 20.22 -25.77
CA ARG A 231 7.71 19.91 -25.78
C ARG A 231 8.41 20.25 -27.10
N LYS A 232 7.69 20.72 -28.12
CA LYS A 232 8.21 20.96 -29.47
C LYS A 232 8.87 19.72 -30.07
N ASP A 233 8.38 18.53 -29.72
CA ASP A 233 8.91 17.24 -30.19
C ASP A 233 8.24 16.84 -31.50
N VAL A 234 8.84 17.28 -32.61
CA VAL A 234 8.37 17.00 -33.97
C VAL A 234 8.40 15.50 -34.28
N SER A 235 9.40 14.77 -33.77
CA SER A 235 9.55 13.35 -34.02
C SER A 235 8.46 12.56 -33.31
N GLY A 236 8.25 12.84 -32.02
CA GLY A 236 7.17 12.26 -31.23
C GLY A 236 5.79 12.55 -31.81
N LEU A 237 5.53 13.80 -32.24
CA LEU A 237 4.25 14.17 -32.87
C LEU A 237 4.01 13.40 -34.18
N ARG A 238 5.04 13.23 -35.04
CA ARG A 238 4.94 12.44 -36.27
C ARG A 238 4.65 10.96 -35.98
N ASN A 239 5.31 10.39 -34.96
CA ASN A 239 5.08 9.01 -34.54
C ASN A 239 3.65 8.81 -34.00
N LEU A 240 3.16 9.73 -33.17
CA LEU A 240 1.79 9.68 -32.69
C LEU A 240 0.78 9.74 -33.84
N LEU A 241 0.97 10.65 -34.80
CA LEU A 241 0.06 10.80 -35.93
C LEU A 241 0.05 9.61 -36.88
N SER A 242 1.18 8.95 -37.11
CA SER A 242 1.21 7.75 -37.96
C SER A 242 0.38 6.59 -37.39
N ARG A 243 0.06 6.65 -36.09
CA ARG A 243 -0.76 5.66 -35.36
C ARG A 243 -2.13 6.19 -34.95
N THR A 244 -2.43 7.44 -35.27
CA THR A 244 -3.73 8.06 -34.98
C THR A 244 -4.65 7.84 -36.18
N PRO A 245 -5.87 7.28 -36.01
CA PRO A 245 -6.81 7.14 -37.12
C PRO A 245 -7.12 8.48 -37.77
N SER A 246 -7.10 8.55 -39.11
CA SER A 246 -7.33 9.80 -39.86
C SER A 246 -8.73 10.40 -39.69
N SER A 247 -9.69 9.60 -39.22
CA SER A 247 -11.05 10.03 -38.88
C SER A 247 -11.12 10.86 -37.60
N ARG A 248 -10.09 10.80 -36.73
CA ARG A 248 -10.05 11.53 -35.46
C ARG A 248 -9.68 12.99 -35.65
N GLU A 249 -10.25 13.87 -34.84
CA GLU A 249 -9.95 15.30 -34.91
C GLU A 249 -8.50 15.59 -34.52
N GLU A 250 -7.96 14.81 -33.57
CA GLU A 250 -6.57 14.85 -33.16
C GLU A 250 -5.60 14.67 -34.33
N PHE A 251 -5.97 13.87 -35.34
CA PHE A 251 -5.14 13.69 -36.53
C PHE A 251 -5.01 14.99 -37.33
N LYS A 252 -6.13 15.68 -37.57
CA LYS A 252 -6.16 16.96 -38.32
C LYS A 252 -5.43 18.07 -37.56
N ILE A 253 -5.61 18.11 -36.24
CA ILE A 253 -4.92 19.07 -35.37
C ILE A 253 -3.41 18.86 -35.47
N GLY A 254 -2.93 17.63 -35.30
CA GLY A 254 -1.50 17.35 -35.40
C GLY A 254 -0.92 17.67 -36.79
N GLN A 255 -1.65 17.41 -37.88
CA GLN A 255 -1.24 17.82 -39.23
C GLN A 255 -1.09 19.35 -39.35
N THR A 256 -2.01 20.10 -38.74
CA THR A 256 -1.96 21.57 -38.73
C THR A 256 -0.74 22.11 -37.98
N TYR A 257 -0.30 21.43 -36.92
CA TYR A 257 0.94 21.77 -36.24
C TYR A 257 2.17 21.40 -37.09
N LEU A 258 2.20 20.20 -37.67
CA LEU A 258 3.33 19.75 -38.51
C LEU A 258 3.52 20.54 -39.80
N SER A 259 2.48 21.22 -40.31
CA SER A 259 2.59 22.10 -41.48
C SER A 259 3.23 23.46 -41.15
N LYS A 260 3.34 23.82 -39.87
CA LYS A 260 3.94 25.07 -39.40
C LYS A 260 5.34 24.85 -38.85
N PRO A 261 6.27 25.82 -39.04
CA PRO A 261 7.53 25.85 -38.31
C PRO A 261 7.33 25.74 -36.79
N THR A 262 8.20 25.00 -36.09
CA THR A 262 8.07 24.68 -34.66
C THR A 262 8.12 25.91 -33.74
N ASN A 263 8.70 27.02 -34.20
CA ASN A 263 8.67 28.30 -33.48
C ASN A 263 7.30 28.98 -33.50
N GLN A 264 6.39 28.59 -34.40
CA GLN A 264 5.01 29.08 -34.49
C GLN A 264 4.01 28.20 -33.73
N TRP A 265 4.47 27.12 -33.09
CA TRP A 265 3.59 26.24 -32.32
C TRP A 265 3.18 26.95 -31.02
N THR A 266 1.88 27.16 -30.88
CA THR A 266 1.24 27.64 -29.64
C THR A 266 0.80 26.46 -28.79
N GLU A 267 0.61 26.69 -27.49
CA GLU A 267 0.10 25.67 -26.57
C GLU A 267 -1.25 25.14 -27.07
N TYR A 268 -1.36 23.81 -27.19
CA TYR A 268 -2.59 23.13 -27.54
C TYR A 268 -3.28 22.71 -26.25
N VAL A 269 -4.45 23.29 -25.99
CA VAL A 269 -5.33 22.88 -24.90
C VAL A 269 -6.60 22.33 -25.56
N ALA A 270 -6.83 21.02 -25.43
CA ALA A 270 -8.04 20.43 -26.01
C ALA A 270 -9.28 21.00 -25.31
N SER A 271 -10.33 21.32 -26.07
CA SER A 271 -11.61 21.73 -25.50
C SER A 271 -12.26 20.55 -24.76
N ASN A 272 -12.71 20.80 -23.52
CA ASN A 272 -13.40 19.81 -22.67
C ASN A 272 -14.70 19.31 -23.28
#